data_AF-A0A537Q926-F1
#
_entry.id   AF-A0A537Q926-F1
#
_cell.length_a   1.000
_cell.length_b   1.000
_cell.length_c   1.000
_cell.angle_alpha   90.00
_cell.angle_beta   90.00
_cell.angle_gamma   90.00
#
_symmetry.space_group_name_H-M   'P 1'
#
loop_
_entity.id
_entity.type
_entity.pdbx_description
1 polymer ?
#
loop_
_entity_poly.entity_id
_entity_poly.type
_entity_poly.pdbx_seq_one_letter_code
_entity_poly.pdbx_strand_id
1 'polypeptide(L)'
;YREAQERFLDELLFPPPETDPGLRASFLVEAHRRILVPLSAFTFSLIPLVCPLPGEFNRRGQATRALVAIAIAFIFEVLDIGVNDLAVRSAAAIPLMYATDLLPFVLGFAILLRGNNRLSFRRSGLAAVPAS
;
A
#
# COMPACT_ATOMS: atom_id res chain seq x y z
N TYR A 1 15.45 -9.87 28.72
CA TYR A 1 15.36 -9.96 27.25
C TYR A 1 14.80 -8.66 26.74
N ARG A 2 15.44 -7.99 25.78
CA ARG A 2 14.85 -6.82 25.09
C ARG A 2 14.00 -7.31 23.93
N GLU A 3 12.84 -6.71 23.74
CA GLU A 3 11.94 -7.08 22.64
C GLU A 3 12.51 -6.63 21.29
N ALA A 4 12.13 -7.31 20.21
CA ALA A 4 12.60 -7.02 18.85
C ALA A 4 12.37 -5.55 18.46
N GLN A 5 11.28 -4.97 18.95
CA GLN A 5 10.87 -3.58 18.72
C GLN A 5 11.83 -2.54 19.34
N GLU A 6 12.61 -2.92 20.36
CA GLU A 6 13.53 -2.03 21.06
C GLU A 6 14.97 -2.07 20.50
N ARG A 7 15.22 -2.89 19.47
CA ARG A 7 16.55 -3.05 18.86
C ARG A 7 16.75 -2.17 17.63
N PHE A 8 18.00 -1.82 17.35
CA PHE A 8 18.37 -1.03 16.16
C PHE A 8 18.32 -1.89 14.89
N LEU A 9 17.98 -1.29 13.74
CA LEU A 9 17.71 -2.00 12.49
C LEU A 9 18.85 -2.94 12.05
N ASP A 10 20.11 -2.52 12.28
CA ASP A 10 21.32 -3.30 12.03
C ASP A 10 21.41 -4.56 12.91
N GLU A 11 21.01 -4.47 14.18
CA GLU A 11 20.95 -5.61 15.11
C GLU A 11 19.82 -6.61 14.75
N LEU A 12 18.78 -6.15 14.05
CA LEU A 12 17.71 -7.01 13.54
C LEU A 12 18.06 -7.68 12.20
N LEU A 13 18.80 -7.00 11.32
CA LEU A 13 19.25 -7.52 10.03
C LEU A 13 20.40 -8.53 10.18
N PHE A 14 21.27 -8.32 11.17
CA PHE A 14 22.43 -9.17 11.46
C PHE A 14 22.41 -9.70 12.90
N PRO A 15 21.43 -10.55 13.26
CA PRO A 15 21.34 -11.08 14.62
C PRO A 15 22.58 -11.94 14.94
N PRO A 16 23.15 -11.85 16.16
CA PRO A 16 24.28 -12.68 16.57
C PRO A 16 23.99 -14.18 16.37
N PRO A 17 24.97 -14.99 15.95
CA PRO A 17 24.77 -16.40 15.64
C PRO A 17 24.29 -17.23 16.84
N GLU A 18 24.46 -16.73 18.05
CA GLU A 18 24.02 -17.35 19.31
C GLU A 18 22.54 -17.09 19.64
N THR A 19 21.83 -16.40 18.76
CA THR A 19 20.39 -16.12 18.89
C THR A 19 19.58 -17.37 18.58
N ASP A 20 18.64 -17.70 19.47
CA ASP A 20 17.67 -18.79 19.28
C ASP A 20 16.98 -18.69 17.90
N PRO A 21 16.87 -19.79 17.12
CA PRO A 21 16.31 -19.74 15.77
C PRO A 21 14.91 -19.13 15.68
N GLY A 22 14.06 -19.34 16.70
CA GLY A 22 12.72 -18.75 16.76
C GLY A 22 12.76 -17.22 16.91
N LEU A 23 13.64 -16.74 17.80
CA LEU A 23 13.85 -15.31 18.02
C LEU A 23 14.49 -14.63 16.81
N ARG A 24 15.36 -15.36 16.09
CA ARG A 24 16.02 -14.88 14.87
C ARG A 24 15.03 -14.60 13.74
N ALA A 25 14.00 -15.44 13.60
CA ALA A 25 12.93 -15.22 12.63
C ALA A 25 12.16 -13.93 12.94
N SER A 26 11.76 -13.72 14.19
CA SER A 26 11.06 -12.50 14.63
C SER A 26 11.88 -11.24 14.39
N PHE A 27 13.20 -11.28 14.59
CA PHE A 27 14.09 -10.14 14.29
C PHE A 27 14.14 -9.82 12.80
N LEU A 28 14.27 -10.83 11.93
CA LEU A 28 14.26 -10.58 10.49
C LEU A 28 12.90 -10.02 10.04
N VAL A 29 11.79 -10.55 10.53
CA VAL A 29 10.44 -10.07 10.19
C VAL A 29 10.26 -8.61 10.57
N GLU A 30 10.66 -8.23 11.78
CA GLU A 30 10.56 -6.85 12.26
C GLU A 30 11.49 -5.89 11.48
N ALA A 31 12.69 -6.33 11.08
CA ALA A 31 13.56 -5.56 10.19
C ALA A 31 12.89 -5.26 8.85
N HIS A 32 12.29 -6.27 8.22
CA HIS A 32 11.64 -6.13 6.90
C HIS A 32 10.36 -5.30 7.02
N ARG A 33 9.59 -5.46 8.11
CA ARG A 33 8.42 -4.63 8.40
C ARG A 33 8.78 -3.14 8.47
N ARG A 34 9.86 -2.77 9.16
CA ARG A 34 10.31 -1.37 9.26
C ARG A 34 10.66 -0.76 7.90
N ILE A 35 11.19 -1.57 6.97
CA ILE A 35 11.47 -1.14 5.59
C ILE A 35 10.17 -0.96 4.80
N LEU A 36 9.16 -1.77 5.06
CA LEU A 36 7.87 -1.74 4.38
C LEU A 36 6.93 -0.63 4.88
N VAL A 37 7.00 -0.24 6.16
CA VAL A 37 6.19 0.86 6.75
C VAL A 37 6.20 2.17 5.94
N PRO A 38 7.35 2.71 5.48
CA PRO A 38 7.32 3.91 4.64
C PRO A 38 6.69 3.65 3.26
N LEU A 39 6.79 2.43 2.72
CA LEU A 39 6.21 2.05 1.44
C LEU A 39 4.68 1.94 1.53
N SER A 40 4.16 1.33 2.60
CA SER A 40 2.71 1.20 2.82
C SER A 40 2.04 2.58 2.96
N ALA A 41 2.71 3.58 3.52
CA ALA A 41 2.23 4.96 3.56
C ALA A 41 2.00 5.57 2.15
N PHE A 42 2.87 5.26 1.17
CA PHE A 42 2.67 5.67 -0.22
C PHE A 42 1.48 4.93 -0.86
N THR A 43 1.31 3.64 -0.58
CA THR A 43 0.17 2.84 -1.05
C THR A 43 -1.15 3.41 -0.54
N PHE A 44 -1.25 3.73 0.75
CA PHE A 44 -2.46 4.34 1.33
C PHE A 44 -2.78 5.72 0.76
N SER A 45 -1.77 6.47 0.32
CA SER A 45 -1.96 7.74 -0.35
C SER A 45 -2.48 7.55 -1.79
N LEU A 46 -2.05 6.51 -2.49
CA LEU A 46 -2.46 6.22 -3.87
C LEU A 46 -3.89 5.68 -4.00
N ILE A 47 -4.35 4.87 -3.05
CA ILE A 47 -5.70 4.27 -3.09
C ILE A 47 -6.82 5.33 -3.27
N PRO A 48 -6.90 6.41 -2.45
CA PRO A 48 -7.90 7.47 -2.63
C PRO A 48 -7.60 8.40 -3.82
N LEU A 49 -6.39 8.39 -4.41
CA LEU A 49 -6.12 9.09 -5.67
C LEU A 49 -6.66 8.33 -6.90
N VAL A 50 -6.67 7.00 -6.84
CA VAL A 50 -7.09 6.13 -7.94
C VAL A 50 -8.61 5.95 -7.99
N CYS A 51 -9.27 5.88 -6.84
CA CYS A 51 -10.71 5.64 -6.78
C CYS A 51 -11.60 6.77 -7.35
N PRO A 52 -11.24 8.07 -7.24
CA PRO A 52 -12.00 9.14 -7.86
C PRO A 52 -11.33 9.61 -9.17
N LEU A 53 -11.36 8.77 -10.21
CA LEU A 53 -11.04 9.20 -11.57
C LEU A 53 -12.29 9.06 -12.49
N PRO A 54 -12.51 10.04 -13.38
CA PRO A 54 -13.72 10.86 -13.43
C PRO A 54 -14.83 10.20 -14.23
N GLY A 55 -16.00 10.09 -13.61
CA GLY A 55 -17.22 9.71 -14.30
C GLY A 55 -18.37 10.43 -13.62
N GLU A 56 -18.63 11.64 -14.13
CA GLU A 56 -19.86 12.43 -14.05
C GLU A 56 -20.43 12.69 -12.65
N PHE A 57 -20.48 13.97 -12.32
CA PHE A 57 -21.03 14.55 -11.10
C PHE A 57 -22.51 14.19 -10.89
N ASN A 58 -22.79 12.97 -10.45
CA ASN A 58 -24.09 12.65 -9.87
C ASN A 58 -23.88 12.41 -8.38
N ARG A 59 -24.45 13.28 -7.54
CA ARG A 59 -24.27 13.37 -6.08
C ARG A 59 -24.41 12.02 -5.33
N ARG A 60 -25.08 11.03 -5.91
CA ARG A 60 -25.26 9.67 -5.37
C ARG A 60 -24.13 8.68 -5.73
N GLY A 61 -23.46 8.82 -6.87
CA GLY A 61 -22.44 7.86 -7.34
C GLY A 61 -21.05 8.05 -6.70
N GLN A 62 -20.73 9.28 -6.27
CA GLN A 62 -19.47 9.62 -5.61
C GLN A 62 -19.32 8.90 -4.25
N ALA A 63 -20.36 8.91 -3.41
CA ALA A 63 -20.32 8.30 -2.08
C ALA A 63 -20.13 6.77 -2.15
N THR A 64 -20.82 6.08 -3.07
CA THR A 64 -20.67 4.63 -3.25
C THR A 64 -19.25 4.27 -3.72
N ARG A 65 -18.63 5.07 -4.59
CA ARG A 65 -17.25 4.85 -5.05
C ARG A 65 -16.23 5.06 -3.94
N ALA A 66 -16.40 6.09 -3.12
CA ALA A 66 -15.59 6.32 -1.94
C ALA A 66 -15.72 5.16 -0.93
N LEU A 67 -16.94 4.67 -0.69
CA LEU A 67 -17.18 3.52 0.18
C LEU A 67 -16.50 2.24 -0.33
N VAL A 68 -16.53 1.99 -1.65
CA VAL A 68 -15.82 0.86 -2.25
C VAL A 68 -14.31 1.00 -2.08
N ALA A 69 -13.75 2.19 -2.28
CA ALA A 69 -12.33 2.47 -2.05
C ALA A 69 -11.90 2.14 -0.61
N ILE A 70 -12.67 2.64 0.35
CA ILE A 70 -12.46 2.41 1.78
C ILE A 70 -12.57 0.92 2.10
N ALA A 71 -13.57 0.23 1.58
CA ALA A 71 -13.75 -1.21 1.80
C ALA A 71 -12.57 -2.02 1.25
N ILE A 72 -12.06 -1.69 0.06
CA ILE A 72 -10.88 -2.35 -0.52
C ILE A 72 -9.64 -2.08 0.35
N ALA A 73 -9.41 -0.83 0.75
CA ALA A 73 -8.31 -0.47 1.63
C ALA A 73 -8.38 -1.23 2.97
N PHE A 74 -9.58 -1.36 3.53
CA PHE A 74 -9.80 -2.07 4.78
C PHE A 74 -9.54 -3.58 4.66
N ILE A 75 -10.03 -4.22 3.60
CA ILE A 75 -9.72 -5.64 3.31
C ILE A 75 -8.22 -5.84 3.19
N PHE A 76 -7.55 -4.92 2.50
CA PHE A 76 -6.11 -4.96 2.32
C PHE A 76 -5.36 -4.85 3.66
N GLU A 77 -5.74 -3.89 4.52
CA GLU A 77 -5.16 -3.72 5.86
C GLU A 77 -5.33 -4.98 6.72
N VAL A 78 -6.51 -5.60 6.70
CA VAL A 78 -6.77 -6.85 7.44
C VAL A 78 -5.89 -8.00 6.92
N LEU A 79 -5.70 -8.10 5.61
CA LEU A 79 -4.82 -9.10 5.00
C LEU A 79 -3.36 -8.86 5.40
N ASP A 80 -2.90 -7.62 5.39
CA ASP A 80 -1.52 -7.29 5.75
C ASP A 80 -1.21 -7.65 7.21
N ILE A 81 -2.13 -7.35 8.13
CA ILE A 81 -2.01 -7.76 9.54
C ILE A 81 -1.89 -9.28 9.66
N GLY A 82 -2.72 -10.04 8.92
CA GLY A 82 -2.68 -11.50 8.93
C GLY A 82 -1.38 -12.08 8.39
N VAL A 83 -0.84 -11.51 7.31
CA VAL A 83 0.45 -11.92 6.73
C VAL A 83 1.61 -11.59 7.67
N ASN A 84 1.56 -10.43 8.34
CA ASN A 84 2.55 -10.06 9.35
C ASN A 84 2.54 -11.04 10.55
N ASP A 85 1.37 -11.43 11.07
CA ASP A 85 1.29 -12.45 12.15
C ASP A 85 1.88 -13.80 11.71
N LEU A 86 1.61 -14.19 10.47
CA LEU A 86 2.16 -15.42 9.89
C LEU A 86 3.68 -15.33 9.72
N ALA A 87 4.21 -14.17 9.33
CA ALA A 87 5.63 -13.94 9.16
C ALA A 87 6.39 -14.08 10.49
N VAL A 88 5.83 -13.60 11.60
CA VAL A 88 6.40 -13.79 12.94
C VAL A 88 6.54 -15.28 13.30
N ARG A 89 5.58 -16.11 12.88
CA ARG A 89 5.62 -17.57 13.13
C ARG A 89 6.50 -18.33 12.15
N SER A 90 6.71 -17.78 10.95
CA SER A 90 7.44 -18.41 9.86
C SER A 90 8.10 -17.36 8.97
N ALA A 91 9.43 -17.28 9.02
CA ALA A 91 10.22 -16.42 8.14
C ALA A 91 10.01 -16.73 6.64
N ALA A 92 9.43 -17.90 6.29
CA ALA A 92 9.07 -18.21 4.91
C ALA A 92 7.92 -17.35 4.35
N ALA A 93 7.18 -16.62 5.21
CA ALA A 93 6.15 -15.68 4.79
C ALA A 93 6.69 -14.25 4.56
N ILE A 94 7.99 -13.99 4.74
CA ILE A 94 8.61 -12.69 4.42
C ILE A 94 8.37 -12.28 2.94
N PRO A 95 8.53 -13.16 1.93
CA PRO A 95 8.20 -12.82 0.55
C PRO A 95 6.72 -12.45 0.35
N LEU A 96 5.83 -13.01 1.17
CA LEU A 96 4.40 -12.73 1.09
C LEU A 96 4.07 -11.31 1.59
N MET A 97 4.82 -10.79 2.57
CA MET A 97 4.71 -9.38 3.02
C MET A 97 5.01 -8.41 1.88
N TYR A 98 6.05 -8.69 1.09
CA TYR A 98 6.35 -7.90 -0.10
C TYR A 98 5.24 -8.00 -1.15
N ALA A 99 4.69 -9.20 -1.35
CA ALA A 99 3.60 -9.38 -2.29
C ALA A 99 2.33 -8.63 -1.86
N THR A 100 2.01 -8.60 -0.57
CA THR A 100 0.86 -7.83 -0.07
C THR A 100 1.09 -6.34 -0.28
N ASP A 101 2.22 -5.76 0.14
CA ASP A 101 2.41 -4.30 0.07
C ASP A 101 2.65 -3.74 -1.33
N LEU A 102 3.39 -4.47 -2.18
CA LEU A 102 3.83 -3.96 -3.48
C LEU A 102 2.73 -4.09 -4.55
N LEU A 103 1.85 -5.09 -4.43
CA LEU A 103 0.83 -5.39 -5.43
C LEU A 103 -0.24 -4.28 -5.55
N PRO A 104 -0.84 -3.75 -4.45
CA PRO A 104 -1.76 -2.61 -4.53
C PRO A 104 -1.06 -1.33 -4.94
N PHE A 105 0.21 -1.13 -4.57
CA PHE A 105 1.00 0.00 -5.07
C PHE A 105 1.10 -0.03 -6.60
N VAL A 106 1.54 -1.17 -7.16
CA VAL A 106 1.70 -1.35 -8.61
C VAL A 106 0.35 -1.30 -9.32
N LEU A 107 -0.69 -1.93 -8.78
CA LEU A 107 -2.04 -1.88 -9.37
C LEU A 107 -2.60 -0.46 -9.36
N GLY A 108 -2.53 0.24 -8.22
CA GLY A 108 -2.97 1.63 -8.09
C GLY A 108 -2.24 2.53 -9.07
N PHE A 109 -0.91 2.43 -9.12
CA PHE A 109 -0.08 3.19 -10.05
C PHE A 109 -0.39 2.87 -11.52
N ALA A 110 -0.57 1.59 -11.88
CA ALA A 110 -0.92 1.16 -13.22
C ALA A 110 -2.31 1.66 -13.66
N ILE A 111 -3.30 1.64 -12.75
CA ILE A 111 -4.64 2.19 -13.01
C ILE A 111 -4.54 3.71 -13.19
N LEU A 112 -3.74 4.40 -12.38
CA LEU A 112 -3.53 5.84 -12.50
C LEU A 112 -2.91 6.20 -13.86
N LEU A 113 -1.87 5.48 -14.29
CA LEU A 113 -1.24 5.68 -15.60
C LEU A 113 -2.21 5.38 -16.77
N ARG A 114 -2.99 4.30 -16.68
CA ARG A 114 -4.00 3.96 -17.70
C ARG A 114 -5.19 4.93 -17.73
N GLY A 115 -5.60 5.44 -16.57
CA GLY A 115 -6.65 6.44 -16.42
C GLY A 115 -6.22 7.83 -16.86
N ASN A 116 -4.96 8.21 -16.62
CA ASN A 116 -4.37 9.48 -17.04
C ASN A 116 -4.37 9.64 -18.57
N ASN A 117 -4.19 8.55 -19.33
CA ASN A 117 -4.34 8.59 -20.80
C ASN A 117 -5.77 8.96 -21.25
N ARG A 118 -6.80 8.81 -20.41
CA ARG A 118 -8.17 9.29 -20.69
C ARG A 118 -8.42 10.73 -20.21
N LEU A 119 -7.55 11.29 -19.37
CA LEU A 119 -7.62 12.66 -18.86
C LEU A 119 -6.95 13.70 -19.78
N SER A 120 -6.12 13.26 -20.73
CA SER A 120 -5.39 14.16 -21.63
C SER A 120 -6.25 14.81 -22.75
N PHE A 121 -7.57 14.58 -22.82
CA PHE A 121 -8.39 15.02 -23.97
C PHE A 121 -9.65 15.84 -23.66
N ARG A 122 -9.72 16.53 -22.52
CA ARG A 122 -10.84 17.47 -22.23
C ARG A 122 -10.41 18.86 -21.76
N ARG A 123 -9.27 19.36 -22.26
CA ARG A 123 -9.02 20.81 -22.37
C ARG A 123 -9.26 21.28 -23.80
N SER A 124 -10.48 21.10 -24.30
CA SER A 124 -10.95 21.70 -25.56
C SER A 124 -12.36 22.22 -25.36
N GLY A 125 -12.48 23.43 -24.78
CA GLY A 125 -13.79 24.01 -24.54
C GLY A 125 -13.81 25.48 -24.11
N LEU A 126 -12.71 26.22 -24.25
CA LEU A 126 -12.64 27.63 -23.85
C LEU A 126 -11.79 28.43 -24.85
N ALA A 127 -12.17 28.39 -26.13
CA ALA A 127 -11.73 29.38 -27.11
C ALA A 127 -12.68 29.39 -28.32
N ALA A 128 -13.89 29.92 -28.14
CA ALA A 128 -14.68 30.57 -29.19
C ALA A 128 -16.00 31.06 -28.59
N VAL A 129 -15.93 32.20 -27.87
CA VAL A 129 -17.10 33.07 -27.75
C VAL A 129 -17.13 33.85 -29.07
N PRO A 130 -18.14 33.69 -29.94
CA PRO A 130 -18.25 34.54 -31.11
C PRO A 130 -18.69 35.92 -30.64
N ALA A 131 -17.83 36.92 -30.83
CA ALA A 131 -18.25 38.31 -30.80
C ALA A 131 -18.96 38.61 -32.12
N SER A 132 -20.27 38.88 -32.01
CA SER A 132 -21.17 39.61 -32.93
C SER A 132 -21.11 39.32 -34.42
#